data_AF-A0A3B3RUR0-F1
#
_entry.id   AF-A0A3B3RUR0-F1
#
_cell.length_a   1.000
_cell.length_b   1.000
_cell.length_c   1.000
_cell.angle_alpha   90.00
_cell.angle_beta   90.00
_cell.angle_gamma   90.00
#
_symmetry.space_group_name_H-M   'P 1'
#
loop_
_entity.id
_entity.type
_entity.pdbx_description
1 polymer ?
#
loop_
_entity_poly.entity_id
_entity_poly.type
_entity_poly.pdbx_seq_one_letter_code
_entity_poly.pdbx_strand_id
1 'polypeptide(L)'
;ITFPLPSNLTPFLPRGSACARNCPDAMLCVITNPVNSTLPIALEIHKQHGVYDPKRVFGVTTLDVIRANTFVAELSGLDPARVNVPVVGGHAGKTIIPLLSRCSPKVEFTADTLATLTGRIQEAGTEVVRAKAGAGSATLSMAYAGARFTLSLLDAMNGKEGVVECAFVRSEDHECTYFSTPLLLGGQGVKRNLGLGKLSAFESRLVAEALEELKASIRKGEDFAKHL
;
A
#
# COMPACT_ATOMS: atom_id res chain seq x y z
N ILE A 1 27.68 12.28 -2.59
CA ILE A 1 27.58 11.15 -3.54
C ILE A 1 26.09 10.90 -3.76
N THR A 2 25.57 11.39 -4.88
CA THR A 2 24.18 11.18 -5.31
C THR A 2 24.00 9.69 -5.58
N PHE A 3 23.19 9.01 -4.76
CA PHE A 3 22.80 7.64 -5.08
C PHE A 3 22.03 7.67 -6.41
N PRO A 4 22.41 6.89 -7.43
CA PRO A 4 21.60 6.76 -8.63
C PRO A 4 20.23 6.25 -8.19
N LEU A 5 19.19 6.97 -8.60
CA LEU A 5 17.81 6.56 -8.38
C LEU A 5 17.61 5.17 -8.98
N PRO A 6 16.78 4.30 -8.39
CA PRO A 6 16.47 3.02 -9.00
C PRO A 6 15.93 3.27 -10.41
N SER A 7 16.45 2.51 -11.40
CA SER A 7 16.14 2.60 -12.84
C SER A 7 14.64 2.65 -13.17
N ASN A 8 13.80 2.19 -12.24
CA ASN A 8 12.35 2.16 -12.35
C ASN A 8 11.67 3.54 -12.26
N LEU A 9 12.34 4.57 -11.71
CA LEU A 9 11.76 5.91 -11.53
C LEU A 9 11.79 6.76 -12.80
N THR A 10 12.83 6.64 -13.63
CA THR A 10 12.95 7.38 -14.89
C THR A 10 11.76 7.19 -15.84
N PRO A 11 11.26 5.96 -16.09
CA PRO A 11 10.09 5.77 -16.94
C PRO A 11 8.76 6.10 -16.23
N PHE A 12 8.74 6.28 -14.90
CA PHE A 12 7.51 6.63 -14.17
C PHE A 12 7.06 8.06 -14.48
N LEU A 13 8.00 9.01 -14.56
CA LEU A 13 7.74 10.43 -14.75
C LEU A 13 6.94 10.79 -16.01
N PRO A 14 7.33 10.37 -17.24
CA PRO A 14 6.58 10.71 -18.43
C PRO A 14 5.15 10.13 -18.39
N ARG A 15 4.96 8.97 -17.74
CA ARG A 15 3.63 8.37 -17.56
C ARG A 15 2.78 9.15 -16.56
N GLY A 16 3.35 9.54 -15.43
CA GLY A 16 2.67 10.39 -14.45
C GLY A 16 2.23 11.73 -15.04
N SER A 17 3.13 12.40 -15.78
CA SER A 17 2.81 13.67 -16.46
C SER A 17 1.76 13.48 -17.56
N ALA A 18 1.83 12.38 -18.32
CA ALA A 18 0.81 12.08 -19.32
C ALA A 18 -0.58 11.89 -18.71
N CYS A 19 -0.69 11.17 -17.57
CA CYS A 19 -1.95 11.05 -16.86
C CYS A 19 -2.48 12.42 -16.39
N ALA A 20 -1.62 13.22 -15.75
CA ALA A 20 -2.01 14.55 -15.26
C ALA A 20 -2.50 15.48 -16.38
N ARG A 21 -1.93 15.40 -17.58
CA ARG A 21 -2.33 16.24 -18.73
C ARG A 21 -3.57 15.74 -19.46
N ASN A 22 -3.77 14.43 -19.57
CA ASN A 22 -4.76 13.86 -20.49
C ASN A 22 -5.96 13.23 -19.79
N CYS A 23 -5.84 12.83 -18.53
CA CYS A 23 -6.91 12.23 -17.74
C CYS A 23 -6.83 12.63 -16.25
N PRO A 24 -6.85 13.94 -15.94
CA PRO A 24 -6.64 14.44 -14.58
C PRO A 24 -7.66 13.92 -13.55
N ASP A 25 -8.86 13.56 -13.99
CA ASP A 25 -9.94 13.06 -13.13
C ASP A 25 -9.94 11.52 -12.97
N ALA A 26 -8.99 10.80 -13.59
CA ALA A 26 -8.91 9.36 -13.50
C ALA A 26 -8.45 8.87 -12.11
N MET A 27 -8.85 7.66 -11.72
CA MET A 27 -8.31 6.98 -10.55
C MET A 27 -6.90 6.45 -10.87
N LEU A 28 -5.86 7.07 -10.32
CA LEU A 28 -4.47 6.68 -10.55
C LEU A 28 -4.04 5.61 -9.55
N CYS A 29 -3.85 4.38 -10.04
CA CYS A 29 -3.39 3.24 -9.25
C CYS A 29 -1.88 2.99 -9.48
N VAL A 30 -1.04 3.38 -8.53
CA VAL A 30 0.42 3.25 -8.59
C VAL A 30 0.86 1.90 -8.02
N ILE A 31 1.37 1.03 -8.90
CA ILE A 31 2.00 -0.26 -8.53
C ILE A 31 3.54 -0.18 -8.62
N THR A 32 4.07 0.79 -9.37
CA THR A 32 5.51 0.94 -9.61
C THR A 32 6.28 1.04 -8.30
N ASN A 33 7.21 0.12 -8.08
CA ASN A 33 8.07 0.14 -6.90
C ASN A 33 9.20 1.17 -7.01
N PRO A 34 9.63 1.78 -5.89
CA PRO A 34 9.08 1.61 -4.53
C PRO A 34 7.83 2.47 -4.30
N VAL A 35 6.68 1.86 -3.93
CA VAL A 35 5.39 2.56 -3.76
C VAL A 35 5.47 3.72 -2.75
N ASN A 36 6.24 3.53 -1.67
CA ASN A 36 6.45 4.53 -0.63
C ASN A 36 7.06 5.85 -1.14
N SER A 37 7.70 5.84 -2.32
CA SER A 37 8.26 7.04 -2.98
C SER A 37 7.54 7.39 -4.28
N THR A 38 7.09 6.41 -5.08
CA THR A 38 6.43 6.67 -6.37
C THR A 38 5.06 7.31 -6.20
N LEU A 39 4.33 7.03 -5.12
CA LEU A 39 3.09 7.73 -4.83
C LEU A 39 3.31 9.23 -4.55
N PRO A 40 4.21 9.64 -3.63
CA PRO A 40 4.57 11.05 -3.47
C PRO A 40 4.98 11.72 -4.78
N ILE A 41 5.81 11.06 -5.60
CA ILE A 41 6.20 11.57 -6.92
C ILE A 41 4.96 11.81 -7.80
N ALA A 42 4.01 10.87 -7.84
CA ALA A 42 2.79 11.00 -8.62
C ALA A 42 2.00 12.25 -8.24
N LEU A 43 1.84 12.49 -6.92
CA LEU A 43 1.08 13.62 -6.41
C LEU A 43 1.80 14.95 -6.62
N GLU A 44 3.12 15.01 -6.49
CA GLU A 44 3.90 16.20 -6.86
C GLU A 44 3.77 16.54 -8.35
N ILE A 45 3.79 15.54 -9.24
CA ILE A 45 3.52 15.76 -10.67
C ILE A 45 2.12 16.36 -10.89
N HIS A 46 1.10 15.86 -10.18
CA HIS A 46 -0.26 16.42 -10.29
C HIS A 46 -0.33 17.86 -9.76
N LYS A 47 0.42 18.20 -8.70
CA LYS A 47 0.55 19.59 -8.22
C LYS A 47 1.18 20.49 -9.27
N GLN A 48 2.29 20.07 -9.89
CA GLN A 48 2.97 20.82 -10.95
C GLN A 48 2.06 21.08 -12.17
N HIS A 49 1.14 20.17 -12.45
CA HIS A 49 0.15 20.31 -13.52
C HIS A 49 -1.15 21.02 -13.10
N GLY A 50 -1.28 21.44 -11.84
CA GLY A 50 -2.48 22.14 -11.35
C GLY A 50 -3.73 21.26 -11.21
N VAL A 51 -3.58 19.93 -11.17
CA VAL A 51 -4.67 18.93 -11.16
C VAL A 51 -4.60 18.04 -9.92
N TYR A 52 -4.13 18.59 -8.80
CA TYR A 52 -3.94 17.86 -7.55
C TYR A 52 -5.28 17.45 -6.92
N ASP A 53 -5.58 16.15 -6.94
CA ASP A 53 -6.67 15.54 -6.17
C ASP A 53 -6.15 14.28 -5.43
N PRO A 54 -5.82 14.38 -4.13
CA PRO A 54 -5.29 13.26 -3.36
C PRO A 54 -6.31 12.13 -3.16
N LYS A 55 -7.61 12.37 -3.40
CA LYS A 55 -8.65 11.33 -3.25
C LYS A 55 -8.63 10.31 -4.38
N ARG A 56 -7.93 10.59 -5.48
CA ARG A 56 -7.90 9.76 -6.70
C ARG A 56 -6.57 9.05 -6.93
N VAL A 57 -5.57 9.26 -6.08
CA VAL A 57 -4.23 8.70 -6.28
C VAL A 57 -3.94 7.68 -5.18
N PHE A 58 -3.73 6.43 -5.60
CA PHE A 58 -3.65 5.26 -4.72
C PHE A 58 -2.36 4.50 -4.95
N GLY A 59 -1.65 4.16 -3.88
CA GLY A 59 -0.54 3.22 -3.88
C GLY A 59 -1.09 1.85 -3.58
N VAL A 60 -1.02 0.94 -4.54
CA VAL A 60 -1.67 -0.37 -4.43
C VAL A 60 -0.86 -1.26 -3.48
N THR A 61 -1.37 -1.44 -2.27
CA THR A 61 -0.78 -2.30 -1.22
C THR A 61 -1.56 -3.60 -1.01
N THR A 62 -2.55 -3.87 -1.86
CA THR A 62 -3.47 -5.03 -1.78
C THR A 62 -2.77 -6.38 -1.74
N LEU A 63 -1.57 -6.49 -2.34
CA LEU A 63 -0.79 -7.73 -2.29
C LEU A 63 -0.39 -8.11 -0.86
N ASP A 64 -0.14 -7.14 0.01
CA ASP A 64 0.23 -7.40 1.40
C ASP A 64 -0.97 -7.92 2.20
N VAL A 65 -2.17 -7.38 1.94
CA VAL A 65 -3.43 -7.88 2.50
C VAL A 65 -3.68 -9.33 2.04
N ILE A 66 -3.50 -9.61 0.74
CA ILE A 66 -3.68 -10.96 0.19
C ILE A 66 -2.70 -11.96 0.85
N ARG A 67 -1.43 -11.57 1.04
CA ARG A 67 -0.43 -12.38 1.73
C ARG A 67 -0.82 -12.62 3.19
N ALA A 68 -1.19 -11.57 3.91
CA ALA A 68 -1.62 -11.67 5.30
C ALA A 68 -2.82 -12.61 5.45
N ASN A 69 -3.84 -12.47 4.61
CA ASN A 69 -5.02 -13.34 4.60
C ASN A 69 -4.63 -14.80 4.33
N THR A 70 -3.75 -15.02 3.34
CA THR A 70 -3.29 -16.36 2.97
C THR A 70 -2.54 -17.04 4.11
N PHE A 71 -1.58 -16.34 4.74
CA PHE A 71 -0.76 -16.91 5.79
C PHE A 71 -1.53 -17.12 7.10
N VAL A 72 -2.44 -16.20 7.47
CA VAL A 72 -3.33 -16.41 8.61
C VAL A 72 -4.25 -17.59 8.38
N ALA A 73 -4.82 -17.71 7.18
CA ALA A 73 -5.70 -18.81 6.83
C ALA A 73 -4.99 -20.16 6.90
N GLU A 74 -3.78 -20.25 6.32
CA GLU A 74 -2.92 -21.43 6.36
C GLU A 74 -2.63 -21.88 7.80
N LEU A 75 -2.23 -20.96 8.68
CA LEU A 75 -1.91 -21.26 10.08
C LEU A 75 -3.13 -21.64 10.92
N SER A 76 -4.32 -21.18 10.55
CA SER A 76 -5.55 -21.33 11.34
C SER A 76 -6.51 -22.38 10.78
N GLY A 77 -6.14 -23.05 9.68
CA GLY A 77 -7.01 -24.00 8.99
C GLY A 77 -8.29 -23.36 8.43
N LEU A 78 -8.23 -22.09 8.02
CA LEU A 78 -9.37 -21.33 7.49
C LEU A 78 -9.30 -21.25 5.96
N ASP A 79 -10.43 -20.90 5.35
CA ASP A 79 -10.47 -20.50 3.93
C ASP A 79 -9.95 -19.06 3.78
N PRO A 80 -8.87 -18.81 2.99
CA PRO A 80 -8.33 -17.46 2.77
C PRO A 80 -9.33 -16.49 2.16
N ALA A 81 -10.36 -16.96 1.44
CA ALA A 81 -11.42 -16.10 0.92
C ALA A 81 -12.31 -15.50 2.02
N ARG A 82 -12.30 -16.09 3.22
CA ARG A 82 -13.08 -15.66 4.38
C ARG A 82 -12.25 -14.95 5.45
N VAL A 83 -10.95 -14.80 5.22
CA VAL A 83 -10.03 -14.10 6.14
C VAL A 83 -9.80 -12.68 5.62
N ASN A 84 -9.84 -11.72 6.53
CA ASN A 84 -9.50 -10.33 6.25
C ASN A 84 -8.64 -9.73 7.37
N VAL A 85 -7.38 -9.43 7.03
CA VAL A 85 -6.41 -8.77 7.88
C VAL A 85 -6.09 -7.39 7.28
N PRO A 86 -6.43 -6.29 7.97
CA PRO A 86 -5.99 -4.97 7.55
C PRO A 86 -4.46 -4.87 7.59
N VAL A 87 -3.85 -4.36 6.52
CA VAL A 87 -2.40 -4.10 6.47
C VAL A 87 -2.16 -2.61 6.23
N VAL A 88 -1.41 -2.00 7.14
CA VAL A 88 -1.22 -0.55 7.23
C VAL A 88 0.26 -0.17 7.11
N GLY A 89 0.58 1.13 7.06
CA GLY A 89 1.95 1.61 6.94
C GLY A 89 2.35 1.93 5.50
N GLY A 90 3.26 1.15 4.92
CA GLY A 90 3.73 1.25 3.55
C GLY A 90 3.84 -0.12 2.87
N HIS A 91 4.66 -0.19 1.82
CA HIS A 91 4.84 -1.37 0.97
C HIS A 91 6.32 -1.81 0.86
N ALA A 92 7.09 -1.69 1.94
CA ALA A 92 8.50 -2.11 1.96
C ALA A 92 8.93 -2.58 3.34
N GLY A 93 9.37 -3.85 3.45
CA GLY A 93 9.94 -4.41 4.66
C GLY A 93 9.14 -4.10 5.92
N LYS A 94 9.79 -3.47 6.91
CA LYS A 94 9.19 -3.12 8.20
C LYS A 94 8.02 -2.14 8.12
N THR A 95 7.90 -1.40 7.02
CA THR A 95 6.77 -0.49 6.82
C THR A 95 5.46 -1.24 6.56
N ILE A 96 5.49 -2.53 6.23
CA ILE A 96 4.30 -3.36 6.07
C ILE A 96 3.85 -3.83 7.46
N ILE A 97 2.69 -3.36 7.93
CA ILE A 97 2.22 -3.61 9.30
C ILE A 97 0.89 -4.37 9.25
N PRO A 98 0.88 -5.70 9.38
CA PRO A 98 -0.35 -6.47 9.47
C PRO A 98 -1.01 -6.29 10.84
N LEU A 99 -2.24 -5.78 10.85
CA LEU A 99 -3.03 -5.61 12.07
C LEU A 99 -3.73 -6.93 12.43
N LEU A 100 -2.94 -7.92 12.84
CA LEU A 100 -3.41 -9.27 13.18
C LEU A 100 -4.45 -9.26 14.31
N SER A 101 -4.39 -8.29 15.24
CA SER A 101 -5.39 -8.13 16.29
C SER A 101 -6.79 -7.77 15.76
N ARG A 102 -6.86 -7.29 14.51
CA ARG A 102 -8.08 -6.88 13.79
C ARG A 102 -8.49 -7.89 12.71
N CYS A 103 -7.90 -9.09 12.70
CA CYS A 103 -8.29 -10.15 11.78
C CYS A 103 -9.78 -10.51 11.94
N SER A 104 -10.46 -10.72 10.82
CA SER A 104 -11.81 -11.27 10.76
C SER A 104 -11.81 -12.55 9.89
N PRO A 105 -12.29 -13.71 10.40
CA PRO A 105 -12.72 -13.95 11.78
C PRO A 105 -11.59 -13.74 12.79
N LYS A 106 -11.95 -13.55 14.06
CA LYS A 106 -10.95 -13.36 15.12
C LYS A 106 -10.10 -14.62 15.25
N VAL A 107 -8.79 -14.45 15.17
CA VAL A 107 -7.79 -15.49 15.42
C VAL A 107 -6.82 -14.97 16.48
N GLU A 108 -6.45 -15.83 17.43
CA GLU A 108 -5.49 -15.49 18.47
C GLU A 108 -4.20 -16.30 18.25
N PHE A 109 -3.07 -15.60 18.29
CA PHE A 109 -1.75 -16.19 18.13
C PHE A 109 -0.92 -15.93 19.40
N THR A 110 0.00 -16.85 19.71
CA THR A 110 1.03 -16.58 20.71
C THR A 110 1.93 -15.44 20.25
N ALA A 111 2.63 -14.76 21.19
CA ALA A 111 3.53 -13.66 20.85
C ALA A 111 4.60 -14.07 19.82
N ASP A 112 5.18 -15.27 19.96
CA ASP A 112 6.20 -15.79 19.05
C ASP A 112 5.65 -16.07 17.64
N THR A 113 4.45 -16.65 17.57
CA THR A 113 3.75 -16.90 16.30
C THR A 113 3.40 -15.58 15.63
N LEU A 114 2.94 -14.59 16.40
CA LEU A 114 2.56 -13.27 15.90
C LEU A 114 3.79 -12.52 15.33
N ALA A 115 4.93 -12.57 16.02
CA ALA A 115 6.18 -11.99 15.53
C ALA A 115 6.69 -12.68 14.25
N THR A 116 6.67 -14.02 14.21
CA THR A 116 7.12 -14.81 13.06
C THR A 116 6.22 -14.59 11.84
N LEU A 117 4.90 -14.61 12.04
CA LEU A 117 3.93 -14.35 10.99
C LEU A 117 4.07 -12.92 10.43
N THR A 118 4.25 -11.93 11.32
CA THR A 118 4.49 -10.54 10.90
C THR A 118 5.75 -10.44 10.05
N GLY A 119 6.86 -11.04 10.49
CA GLY A 119 8.11 -11.06 9.72
C GLY A 119 7.96 -11.72 8.35
N ARG A 120 7.25 -12.85 8.27
CA ARG A 120 6.95 -13.52 7.00
C ARG A 120 6.14 -12.64 6.06
N ILE A 121 5.13 -11.91 6.57
CA ILE A 121 4.34 -10.96 5.76
C ILE A 121 5.23 -9.85 5.20
N GLN A 122 6.10 -9.27 6.03
CA GLN A 122 7.03 -8.20 5.65
C GLN A 122 8.04 -8.66 4.59
N GLU A 123 8.53 -9.90 4.68
CA GLU A 123 9.56 -10.45 3.79
C GLU A 123 9.02 -11.27 2.61
N ALA A 124 7.72 -11.46 2.49
CA ALA A 124 7.11 -12.26 1.42
C ALA A 124 7.46 -11.78 0.00
N GLY A 125 7.78 -10.49 -0.18
CA GLY A 125 8.34 -9.96 -1.42
C GLY A 125 9.71 -10.55 -1.73
N THR A 126 10.60 -10.50 -0.74
CA THR A 126 11.95 -11.04 -0.79
C THR A 126 11.95 -12.56 -0.99
N GLU A 127 11.06 -13.28 -0.31
CA GLU A 127 10.89 -14.74 -0.47
C GLU A 127 10.62 -15.12 -1.93
N VAL A 128 9.73 -14.40 -2.61
CA VAL A 128 9.41 -14.67 -4.03
C VAL A 128 10.61 -14.39 -4.93
N VAL A 129 11.36 -13.31 -4.69
CA VAL A 129 12.57 -13.00 -5.48
C VAL A 129 13.62 -14.09 -5.31
N ARG A 130 13.82 -14.58 -4.08
CA ARG A 130 14.73 -15.71 -3.80
C ARG A 130 14.27 -16.99 -4.47
N ALA A 131 12.97 -17.33 -4.37
CA ALA A 131 12.40 -18.51 -5.01
C ALA A 131 12.51 -18.47 -6.54
N LYS A 132 12.49 -17.26 -7.13
CA LYS A 132 12.74 -17.05 -8.56
C LYS A 132 14.23 -16.90 -8.92
N ALA A 133 15.15 -17.16 -7.98
CA ALA A 133 16.60 -17.02 -8.17
C ALA A 133 17.02 -15.67 -8.78
N GLY A 134 16.33 -14.59 -8.40
CA GLY A 134 16.60 -13.24 -8.92
C GLY A 134 16.02 -12.94 -10.32
N ALA A 135 15.31 -13.88 -10.95
CA ALA A 135 14.66 -13.69 -12.27
C ALA A 135 13.40 -12.80 -12.23
N GLY A 136 13.31 -11.90 -11.25
CA GLY A 136 12.19 -10.99 -11.03
C GLY A 136 11.42 -11.23 -9.73
N SER A 137 10.43 -10.38 -9.49
CA SER A 137 9.59 -10.38 -8.29
C SER A 137 8.21 -11.02 -8.54
N ALA A 138 7.28 -10.85 -7.60
CA ALA A 138 5.89 -11.30 -7.73
C ALA A 138 5.22 -10.67 -8.96
N THR A 139 4.72 -11.52 -9.87
CA THR A 139 4.03 -11.10 -11.11
C THR A 139 2.57 -11.49 -11.07
N LEU A 140 2.27 -12.80 -11.05
CA LEU A 140 0.89 -13.31 -11.08
C LEU A 140 0.07 -12.86 -9.86
N SER A 141 0.62 -12.98 -8.66
CA SER A 141 -0.05 -12.52 -7.44
C SER A 141 -0.22 -11.00 -7.39
N MET A 142 0.73 -10.24 -7.95
CA MET A 142 0.58 -8.79 -8.09
C MET A 142 -0.49 -8.42 -9.12
N ALA A 143 -0.59 -9.15 -10.23
CA ALA A 143 -1.65 -8.94 -11.23
C ALA A 143 -3.03 -9.21 -10.62
N TYR A 144 -3.18 -10.29 -9.84
CA TYR A 144 -4.39 -10.56 -9.09
C TYR A 144 -4.72 -9.44 -8.08
N ALA A 145 -3.71 -8.99 -7.31
CA ALA A 145 -3.89 -7.91 -6.34
C ALA A 145 -4.30 -6.58 -7.01
N GLY A 146 -3.66 -6.22 -8.12
CA GLY A 146 -4.02 -5.05 -8.91
C GLY A 146 -5.43 -5.14 -9.46
N ALA A 147 -5.79 -6.28 -10.05
CA ALA A 147 -7.15 -6.52 -10.56
C ALA A 147 -8.20 -6.40 -9.44
N ARG A 148 -7.97 -7.03 -8.27
CA ARG A 148 -8.87 -6.92 -7.12
C ARG A 148 -9.08 -5.47 -6.70
N PHE A 149 -8.00 -4.70 -6.53
CA PHE A 149 -8.09 -3.29 -6.13
C PHE A 149 -8.86 -2.45 -7.15
N THR A 150 -8.56 -2.63 -8.44
CA THR A 150 -9.26 -1.93 -9.52
C THR A 150 -10.73 -2.31 -9.57
N LEU A 151 -11.09 -3.58 -9.40
CA LEU A 151 -12.50 -4.02 -9.36
C LEU A 151 -13.24 -3.40 -8.16
N SER A 152 -12.61 -3.35 -6.98
CA SER A 152 -13.17 -2.65 -5.81
C SER A 152 -13.40 -1.16 -6.09
N LEU A 153 -12.45 -0.47 -6.74
CA LEU A 153 -12.65 0.92 -7.15
C LEU A 153 -13.81 1.08 -8.14
N LEU A 154 -13.90 0.21 -9.16
CA LEU A 154 -14.98 0.24 -10.14
C LEU A 154 -16.35 0.00 -9.51
N ASP A 155 -16.44 -0.97 -8.60
CA ASP A 155 -17.63 -1.24 -7.80
C ASP A 155 -18.08 0.02 -7.03
N ALA A 156 -17.16 0.68 -6.33
CA ALA A 156 -17.43 1.90 -5.58
C ALA A 156 -17.82 3.08 -6.51
N MET A 157 -17.20 3.15 -7.69
CA MET A 157 -17.54 4.13 -8.73
C MET A 157 -18.95 3.92 -9.29
N ASN A 158 -19.38 2.66 -9.39
CA ASN A 158 -20.73 2.27 -9.81
C ASN A 158 -21.78 2.38 -8.69
N GLY A 159 -21.42 2.95 -7.53
CA GLY A 159 -22.35 3.23 -6.44
C GLY A 159 -22.52 2.10 -5.43
N LYS A 160 -21.71 1.03 -5.49
CA LYS A 160 -21.71 0.02 -4.43
C LYS A 160 -21.24 0.64 -3.12
N GLU A 161 -22.06 0.50 -2.08
CA GLU A 161 -21.73 1.00 -0.76
C GLU A 161 -20.84 0.02 0.03
N GLY A 162 -20.14 0.54 1.03
CA GLY A 162 -19.36 -0.28 1.96
C GLY A 162 -18.09 -0.92 1.38
N VAL A 163 -17.63 -0.49 0.20
CA VAL A 163 -16.38 -0.98 -0.38
C VAL A 163 -15.19 -0.44 0.40
N VAL A 164 -14.41 -1.33 1.01
CA VAL A 164 -13.24 -0.99 1.82
C VAL A 164 -12.02 -1.73 1.30
N GLU A 165 -10.95 -1.00 1.02
CA GLU A 165 -9.63 -1.54 0.65
C GLU A 165 -8.52 -0.82 1.43
N CYS A 166 -7.40 -1.49 1.66
CA CYS A 166 -6.19 -0.81 2.14
C CYS A 166 -5.40 -0.26 0.95
N ALA A 167 -4.98 0.99 1.03
CA ALA A 167 -4.10 1.59 0.03
C ALA A 167 -3.22 2.68 0.67
N PHE A 168 -2.00 2.82 0.16
CA PHE A 168 -1.10 3.91 0.53
C PHE A 168 -1.58 5.20 -0.13
N VAL A 169 -1.99 6.20 0.66
CA VAL A 169 -2.56 7.46 0.17
C VAL A 169 -1.98 8.65 0.94
N ARG A 170 -2.21 9.87 0.44
CA ARG A 170 -2.00 11.08 1.25
C ARG A 170 -2.92 11.00 2.48
N SER A 171 -2.34 11.11 3.67
CA SER A 171 -3.05 11.00 4.94
C SER A 171 -2.75 12.21 5.82
N GLU A 172 -3.77 12.75 6.48
CA GLU A 172 -3.63 13.82 7.48
C GLU A 172 -3.69 13.29 8.91
N ASP A 173 -4.11 12.03 9.08
CA ASP A 173 -4.37 11.42 10.39
C ASP A 173 -3.11 10.93 11.13
N HIS A 174 -1.94 11.10 10.52
CA HIS A 174 -0.67 10.53 10.99
C HIS A 174 0.46 11.53 10.86
N GLU A 175 1.53 11.33 11.62
CA GLU A 175 2.75 12.13 11.54
C GLU A 175 3.42 12.03 10.15
N CYS A 176 3.17 10.95 9.41
CA CYS A 176 3.56 10.80 8.02
C CYS A 176 2.49 11.38 7.09
N THR A 177 2.93 12.19 6.12
CA THR A 177 2.04 12.77 5.09
C THR A 177 1.42 11.74 4.16
N TYR A 178 1.97 10.52 4.11
CA TYR A 178 1.41 9.39 3.37
C TYR A 178 1.42 8.14 4.24
N PHE A 179 0.34 7.37 4.18
CA PHE A 179 0.21 6.16 4.98
C PHE A 179 -0.86 5.24 4.41
N SER A 180 -0.67 3.92 4.53
CA SER A 180 -1.65 2.90 4.14
C SER A 180 -2.59 2.64 5.30
N THR A 181 -3.89 2.78 5.05
CA THR A 181 -4.97 2.52 6.01
C THR A 181 -6.17 1.91 5.27
N PRO A 182 -7.14 1.30 5.96
CA PRO A 182 -8.41 0.94 5.34
C PRO A 182 -9.17 2.20 4.92
N LEU A 183 -9.57 2.26 3.65
CA LEU A 183 -10.27 3.38 3.06
C LEU A 183 -11.66 2.92 2.63
N LEU A 184 -12.69 3.65 3.04
CA LEU A 184 -14.00 3.56 2.41
C LEU A 184 -13.91 4.26 1.05
N LEU A 185 -14.16 3.52 -0.03
CA LEU A 185 -14.16 4.02 -1.40
C LEU A 185 -15.56 4.51 -1.79
N GLY A 186 -15.63 5.36 -2.81
CA GLY A 186 -16.88 5.83 -3.41
C GLY A 186 -16.69 6.38 -4.82
N GLY A 187 -17.75 7.01 -5.35
CA GLY A 187 -17.81 7.55 -6.71
C GLY A 187 -16.64 8.44 -7.14
N GLN A 188 -16.03 9.14 -6.18
CA GLN A 188 -14.97 10.13 -6.40
C GLN A 188 -13.66 9.72 -5.70
N GLY A 189 -13.41 8.40 -5.58
CA GLY A 189 -12.19 7.85 -4.99
C GLY A 189 -12.32 7.63 -3.49
N VAL A 190 -11.38 8.13 -2.69
CA VAL A 190 -11.43 8.02 -1.23
C VAL A 190 -12.63 8.79 -0.67
N LYS A 191 -13.64 8.05 -0.17
CA LYS A 191 -14.82 8.61 0.52
C LYS A 191 -14.50 8.94 1.97
N ARG A 192 -13.77 8.05 2.67
CA ARG A 192 -13.35 8.25 4.07
C ARG A 192 -12.14 7.39 4.41
N ASN A 193 -11.15 7.97 5.09
CA ASN A 193 -10.09 7.22 5.75
C ASN A 193 -10.63 6.63 7.07
N LEU A 194 -10.51 5.31 7.26
CA LEU A 194 -10.99 4.63 8.48
C LEU A 194 -9.90 4.55 9.56
N GLY A 195 -8.69 4.99 9.25
CA GLY A 195 -7.57 5.07 10.18
C GLY A 195 -7.08 3.71 10.69
N LEU A 196 -6.22 3.77 11.71
CA LEU A 196 -5.59 2.60 12.32
C LEU A 196 -6.55 1.77 13.18
N GLY A 197 -7.63 2.36 13.67
CA GLY A 197 -8.52 1.74 14.66
C GLY A 197 -7.79 1.43 15.97
N LYS A 198 -8.28 0.42 16.70
CA LYS A 198 -7.63 -0.06 17.93
C LYS A 198 -6.42 -0.91 17.57
N LEU A 199 -5.27 -0.59 18.17
CA LEU A 199 -4.02 -1.32 18.03
C LEU A 199 -3.67 -2.07 19.32
N SER A 200 -3.00 -3.21 19.19
CA SER A 200 -2.29 -3.86 20.28
C SER A 200 -0.96 -3.16 20.58
N ALA A 201 -0.38 -3.42 21.76
CA ALA A 201 0.94 -2.88 22.11
C ALA A 201 2.07 -3.36 21.17
N PHE A 202 1.91 -4.50 20.52
CA PHE A 202 2.84 -4.98 19.51
C PHE A 202 2.71 -4.16 18.21
N GLU A 203 1.50 -4.00 17.69
CA GLU A 203 1.24 -3.23 16.46
C GLU A 203 1.59 -1.74 16.63
N SER A 204 1.33 -1.15 17.79
CA SER A 204 1.73 0.24 18.07
C SER A 204 3.25 0.45 17.99
N ARG A 205 4.04 -0.56 18.43
CA ARG A 205 5.50 -0.52 18.29
C ARG A 205 5.93 -0.61 16.84
N LEU A 206 5.32 -1.51 16.06
CA LEU A 206 5.60 -1.61 14.62
C LEU A 206 5.29 -0.32 13.87
N VAL A 207 4.17 0.33 14.19
CA VAL A 207 3.83 1.65 13.63
C VAL A 207 4.93 2.65 13.94
N ALA A 208 5.34 2.78 15.21
CA ALA A 208 6.38 3.72 15.61
C ALA A 208 7.72 3.46 14.90
N GLU A 209 8.14 2.19 14.81
CA GLU A 209 9.38 1.78 14.14
C GLU A 209 9.36 2.06 12.62
N ALA A 210 8.20 1.96 11.97
CA ALA A 210 8.06 2.19 10.54
C ALA A 210 8.08 3.68 10.14
N LEU A 211 7.77 4.61 11.06
CA LEU A 211 7.58 6.02 10.73
C LEU A 211 8.83 6.66 10.12
N GLU A 212 10.02 6.41 10.69
CA GLU A 212 11.27 7.01 10.21
C GLU A 212 11.61 6.56 8.79
N GLU A 213 11.45 5.27 8.49
CA GLU A 213 11.70 4.73 7.15
C GLU A 213 10.67 5.24 6.13
N LEU A 214 9.40 5.36 6.54
CA LEU A 214 8.34 5.94 5.72
C LEU A 214 8.63 7.41 5.40
N LYS A 215 8.93 8.25 6.41
CA LYS A 215 9.27 9.67 6.22
C LYS A 215 10.45 9.84 5.26
N ALA A 216 11.50 9.03 5.42
CA ALA A 216 12.66 9.06 4.53
C ALA A 216 12.28 8.70 3.08
N SER A 217 11.46 7.66 2.89
CA SER A 217 11.00 7.22 1.56
C SER A 217 10.10 8.26 0.88
N ILE A 218 9.23 8.89 1.66
CA ILE A 218 8.32 9.96 1.20
C ILE A 218 9.14 11.17 0.76
N ARG A 219 10.02 11.67 1.64
CA ARG A 219 10.87 12.84 1.36
C ARG A 219 11.71 12.61 0.12
N LYS A 220 12.27 11.41 -0.04
CA LYS A 220 13.03 11.04 -1.25
C LYS A 220 12.19 11.17 -2.53
N GLY A 221 10.91 10.77 -2.47
CA GLY A 221 9.99 10.92 -3.60
C GLY A 221 9.65 12.38 -3.90
N GLU A 222 9.30 13.15 -2.87
CA GLU A 222 8.98 14.58 -3.01
C GLU A 222 10.17 15.40 -3.52
N ASP A 223 11.36 15.19 -2.93
CA ASP A 223 12.57 15.91 -3.33
C ASP A 223 12.97 15.54 -4.77
N PHE A 224 12.77 14.29 -5.19
CA PHE A 224 12.99 13.91 -6.58
C PHE A 224 12.07 14.66 -7.56
N ALA A 225 10.79 14.83 -7.22
CA ALA A 225 9.84 15.53 -8.08
C ALA A 225 10.12 17.04 -8.20
N LYS A 226 10.70 17.68 -7.17
CA LYS A 226 11.09 19.10 -7.21
C LYS A 226 12.24 19.40 -8.19
N HIS A 227 12.99 18.38 -8.59
CA HIS A 227 14.08 18.50 -9.56
C HIS A 227 13.63 18.23 -11.00
N LEU A 228 12.31 18.21 -11.25
CA LEU A 228 11.66 18.09 -12.55
C LEU A 228 11.08 19.44 -12.98
#